data_AF-A0A5C7GJ66-F1
#
_entry.id   AF-A0A5C7GJ66-F1
#
_cell.length_a   1.000
_cell.length_b   1.000
_cell.length_c   1.000
_cell.angle_alpha   90.00
_cell.angle_beta   90.00
_cell.angle_gamma   90.00
#
_symmetry.space_group_name_H-M   'P 1'
#
loop_
_entity.id
_entity.type
_entity.pdbx_description
1 polymer ?
#
loop_
_entity_poly.entity_id
_entity_poly.type
_entity_poly.pdbx_seq_one_letter_code
_entity_poly.pdbx_strand_id
1 'polypeptide(L)'
;MMQPTTYHIALGSNKGDKLKNLQEAVDAIHAEVGNLILISKVYKSPAFGFESDDFFNACLVLKSYLDPEKVLKTLLNIEKSLGRQRKKGEGYEARTIDLDIVLAEEQIIDSKTLQVPHPEMQKRRFVLQPLNDIASKFKHPKLKKEVSVLLEECEDKSVLEPIKIWLKNPWKAYNFSKYNYIAIEGNIGAGKTSLATMMSQDFNAKLILERFADNPFLPKFYEDATRYAFTLEMSFLADRYQQISDDLSQLDLFKDFIVSDYDVFKSLIFSKITLPEDEFKLYRKLFYLMYKDIAKPELYVYLYQNTARLQENIKKRGRDYEQNIEDSYLEKINEGYLDFLKTQPDFNVKIIDISDRDFVKNRHDYLWLLSEICEC
;
A
#
# COMPACT_ATOMS: atom_id res chain seq x y z
N MET A 1 -12.33 6.88 4.01
CA MET A 1 -10.87 7.00 3.76
C MET A 1 -10.68 7.82 2.49
N MET A 2 -9.58 8.57 2.39
CA MET A 2 -9.24 9.32 1.18
C MET A 2 -8.87 8.31 0.07
N GLN A 3 -9.47 8.44 -1.12
CA GLN A 3 -9.07 7.61 -2.26
C GLN A 3 -7.77 8.15 -2.86
N PRO A 4 -6.85 7.28 -3.31
CA PRO A 4 -5.63 7.74 -3.96
C PRO A 4 -5.94 8.33 -5.34
N THR A 5 -5.27 9.43 -5.68
CA THR A 5 -5.37 10.05 -7.00
C THR A 5 -4.45 9.34 -7.98
N THR A 6 -4.92 9.17 -9.22
CA THR A 6 -4.10 8.62 -10.31
C THR A 6 -3.33 9.73 -11.02
N TYR A 7 -2.01 9.64 -11.03
CA TYR A 7 -1.12 10.60 -11.70
C TYR A 7 -0.47 9.98 -12.94
N HIS A 8 -0.31 10.81 -13.97
CA HIS A 8 0.49 10.49 -15.16
C HIS A 8 1.72 11.38 -15.16
N ILE A 9 2.90 10.79 -15.03
CA ILE A 9 4.18 11.50 -14.93
C ILE A 9 5.01 11.23 -16.17
N ALA A 10 5.45 12.28 -16.85
CA ALA A 10 6.43 12.18 -17.94
C ALA A 10 7.85 12.24 -17.37
N LEU A 11 8.75 11.47 -17.96
CA LEU A 11 10.17 11.43 -17.63
C LEU A 11 10.98 11.70 -18.89
N GLY A 12 12.02 12.51 -18.78
CA GLY A 12 12.96 12.78 -19.85
C GLY A 12 14.41 12.83 -19.34
N SER A 13 15.34 12.23 -20.07
CA SER A 13 16.77 12.28 -19.74
C SER A 13 17.62 12.39 -21.02
N ASN A 14 18.58 13.31 -21.04
CA ASN A 14 19.51 13.45 -22.17
C ASN A 14 21.00 13.53 -21.79
N LYS A 15 21.37 13.42 -20.50
CA LYS A 15 22.76 13.46 -20.04
C LYS A 15 23.22 12.16 -19.37
N GLY A 16 24.46 11.78 -19.62
CA GLY A 16 25.08 10.61 -18.96
C GLY A 16 24.41 9.30 -19.34
N ASP A 17 24.28 8.38 -18.38
CA ASP A 17 23.57 7.12 -18.58
C ASP A 17 22.05 7.34 -18.51
N LYS A 18 21.47 7.66 -19.67
CA LYS A 18 20.07 8.08 -19.78
C LYS A 18 19.10 7.04 -19.24
N LEU A 19 19.37 5.75 -19.49
CA LEU A 19 18.50 4.66 -19.04
C LEU A 19 18.60 4.47 -17.53
N LYS A 20 19.83 4.51 -16.97
CA LYS A 20 20.02 4.46 -15.52
C LYS A 20 19.30 5.59 -14.81
N ASN A 21 19.41 6.83 -15.31
CA ASN A 21 18.71 7.98 -14.73
C ASN A 21 17.18 7.77 -14.73
N LEU A 22 16.62 7.24 -15.82
CA LEU A 22 15.18 6.93 -15.89
C LEU A 22 14.79 5.85 -14.88
N GLN A 23 15.60 4.79 -14.72
CA GLN A 23 15.31 3.74 -13.75
C GLN A 23 15.41 4.26 -12.30
N GLU A 24 16.45 5.02 -11.96
CA GLU A 24 16.60 5.62 -10.64
C GLU A 24 15.43 6.57 -10.32
N ALA A 25 14.93 7.32 -11.31
CA ALA A 25 13.75 8.14 -11.15
C ALA A 25 12.47 7.30 -10.93
N VAL A 26 12.29 6.19 -11.64
CA VAL A 26 11.18 5.26 -11.41
C VAL A 26 11.20 4.70 -9.99
N ASP A 27 12.36 4.27 -9.52
CA ASP A 27 12.54 3.70 -8.18
C ASP A 27 12.27 4.75 -7.09
N ALA A 28 12.78 5.98 -7.27
CA ALA A 28 12.54 7.09 -6.35
C ALA A 28 11.06 7.55 -6.33
N ILE A 29 10.42 7.63 -7.50
CA ILE A 29 8.98 7.95 -7.61
C ILE A 29 8.15 6.89 -6.89
N HIS A 30 8.51 5.61 -7.06
CA HIS A 30 7.83 4.55 -6.35
C HIS A 30 8.01 4.66 -4.83
N ALA A 31 9.23 4.95 -4.36
CA ALA A 31 9.54 5.04 -2.94
C ALA A 31 8.90 6.25 -2.26
N GLU A 32 8.88 7.41 -2.92
CA GLU A 32 8.52 8.69 -2.29
C GLU A 32 7.12 9.21 -2.68
N VAL A 33 6.61 8.84 -3.87
CA VAL A 33 5.38 9.45 -4.42
C VAL A 33 4.20 8.49 -4.34
N GLY A 34 4.30 7.26 -4.84
CA GLY A 34 3.15 6.35 -4.88
C GLY A 34 3.36 5.01 -5.58
N ASN A 35 2.29 4.21 -5.61
CA ASN A 35 2.32 2.85 -6.17
C ASN A 35 2.31 2.91 -7.69
N LEU A 36 3.31 2.32 -8.31
CA LEU A 36 3.51 2.38 -9.75
C LEU A 36 2.65 1.32 -10.45
N ILE A 37 1.69 1.76 -11.25
CA ILE A 37 0.71 0.88 -11.91
C ILE A 37 1.21 0.45 -13.28
N LEU A 38 1.59 1.41 -14.13
CA LEU A 38 2.05 1.16 -15.51
C LEU A 38 3.28 2.00 -15.85
N ILE A 39 4.09 1.47 -16.76
CA ILE A 39 5.22 2.17 -17.38
C ILE A 39 5.06 2.00 -18.90
N SER A 40 5.19 3.09 -19.65
CA SER A 40 5.20 3.05 -21.11
C SER A 40 6.47 2.39 -21.65
N LYS A 41 6.56 2.20 -22.97
CA LYS A 41 7.87 2.01 -23.60
C LYS A 41 8.74 3.26 -23.40
N VAL A 42 10.04 3.07 -23.50
CA VAL A 42 10.98 4.19 -23.59
C VAL A 42 11.14 4.57 -25.06
N TYR A 43 11.10 5.86 -25.34
CA TYR A 43 11.22 6.42 -26.68
C TYR A 43 12.44 7.32 -26.76
N LYS A 44 13.25 7.11 -27.79
CA LYS A 44 14.32 8.01 -28.18
C LYS A 44 13.74 9.13 -29.05
N SER A 45 14.05 10.38 -28.73
CA SER A 45 13.66 11.56 -29.52
C SER A 45 14.83 12.52 -29.69
N PRO A 46 14.87 13.30 -30.78
CA PRO A 46 15.76 14.46 -30.83
C PRO A 46 15.39 15.48 -29.75
N ALA A 47 16.31 16.39 -29.45
CA ALA A 47 16.06 17.51 -28.56
C ALA A 47 15.00 18.46 -29.16
N PHE A 48 14.03 18.88 -28.33
CA PHE A 48 12.95 19.74 -28.77
C PHE A 48 13.33 21.22 -28.60
N GLY A 49 13.56 21.92 -29.72
CA GLY A 49 13.79 23.36 -29.73
C GLY A 49 15.23 23.83 -29.42
N PHE A 50 16.22 22.94 -29.35
CA PHE A 50 17.65 23.27 -29.20
C PHE A 50 18.53 22.09 -29.66
N GLU A 51 19.83 22.31 -29.88
CA GLU A 51 20.79 21.24 -30.19
C GLU A 51 21.30 20.55 -28.91
N SER A 52 21.08 19.24 -28.80
CA SER A 52 21.72 18.40 -27.77
C SER A 52 21.69 16.93 -28.17
N ASP A 53 22.29 16.08 -27.32
CA ASP A 53 22.10 14.64 -27.37
C ASP A 53 20.61 14.25 -27.33
N ASP A 54 20.31 13.10 -27.93
CA ASP A 54 18.95 12.54 -27.97
C ASP A 54 18.40 12.29 -26.56
N PHE A 55 17.13 12.60 -26.36
CA PHE A 55 16.39 12.33 -25.14
C PHE A 55 15.85 10.91 -25.13
N PHE A 56 15.84 10.28 -23.95
CA PHE A 56 15.00 9.13 -23.66
C PHE A 56 13.79 9.60 -22.85
N ASN A 57 12.59 9.29 -23.33
CA ASN A 57 11.33 9.71 -22.75
C ASN A 57 10.44 8.51 -22.40
N ALA A 58 9.74 8.59 -21.29
CA ALA A 58 8.76 7.60 -20.86
C ALA A 58 7.61 8.28 -20.09
N CYS A 59 6.53 7.55 -19.86
CA CYS A 59 5.43 7.97 -19.01
C CYS A 59 5.08 6.87 -17.99
N LEU A 60 4.69 7.29 -16.79
CA LEU A 60 4.28 6.43 -15.68
C LEU A 60 2.83 6.72 -15.33
N VAL A 61 2.09 5.67 -15.00
CA VAL A 61 0.84 5.78 -14.22
C VAL A 61 1.13 5.34 -12.80
N LEU A 62 0.81 6.18 -11.82
CA LEU A 62 0.88 5.81 -10.41
C LEU A 62 -0.37 6.22 -9.64
N LYS A 63 -0.63 5.55 -8.53
CA LYS A 63 -1.61 5.96 -7.52
C LYS A 63 -0.90 6.56 -6.32
N SER A 64 -1.33 7.73 -5.86
CA SER A 64 -0.73 8.41 -4.71
C SER A 64 -1.80 9.01 -3.79
N TYR A 65 -1.54 8.94 -2.48
CA TYR A 65 -2.31 9.65 -1.46
C TYR A 65 -1.77 11.07 -1.21
N LEU A 66 -0.71 11.49 -1.91
CA LEU A 66 -0.23 12.86 -1.87
C LEU A 66 -1.10 13.75 -2.76
N ASP A 67 -1.36 14.96 -2.29
CA ASP A 67 -1.97 16.01 -3.12
C ASP A 67 -1.00 16.48 -4.23
N PRO A 68 -1.51 17.08 -5.32
CA PRO A 68 -0.70 17.41 -6.49
C PRO A 68 0.49 18.34 -6.21
N GLU A 69 0.34 19.30 -5.30
CA GLU A 69 1.43 20.22 -4.93
C GLU A 69 2.55 19.48 -4.15
N LYS A 70 2.17 18.53 -3.28
CA LYS A 70 3.16 17.63 -2.64
C LYS A 70 3.84 16.73 -3.65
N VAL A 71 3.09 16.15 -4.61
CA VAL A 71 3.68 15.34 -5.68
C VAL A 71 4.71 16.16 -6.45
N LEU A 72 4.36 17.38 -6.88
CA LEU A 72 5.29 18.27 -7.58
C LEU A 72 6.55 18.50 -6.74
N LYS A 73 6.40 18.90 -5.47
CA LYS A 73 7.53 19.15 -4.58
C LYS A 73 8.46 17.92 -4.45
N THR A 74 7.88 16.73 -4.31
CA THR A 74 8.65 15.48 -4.23
C THR A 74 9.39 15.19 -5.53
N LEU A 75 8.74 15.33 -6.69
CA LEU A 75 9.40 15.17 -8.00
C LEU A 75 10.59 16.12 -8.15
N LEU A 76 10.44 17.40 -7.76
CA LEU A 76 11.55 18.36 -7.81
C LEU A 76 12.73 17.99 -6.89
N ASN A 77 12.45 17.35 -5.75
CA ASN A 77 13.49 16.84 -4.86
C ASN A 77 14.21 15.64 -5.47
N ILE A 78 13.48 14.71 -6.09
CA ILE A 78 14.04 13.56 -6.82
C ILE A 78 14.95 14.04 -7.95
N GLU A 79 14.53 15.03 -8.73
CA GLU A 79 15.39 15.58 -9.78
C GLU A 79 16.70 16.14 -9.21
N LYS A 80 16.61 16.87 -8.09
CA LYS A 80 17.78 17.45 -7.43
C LYS A 80 18.72 16.37 -6.89
N SER A 81 18.20 15.29 -6.30
CA SER A 81 19.00 14.18 -5.78
C SER A 81 19.70 13.40 -6.90
N LEU A 82 19.07 13.29 -8.07
CA LEU A 82 19.65 12.71 -9.29
C LEU A 82 20.55 13.68 -10.08
N GLY A 83 20.96 14.79 -9.48
CA GLY A 83 21.98 15.68 -10.03
C GLY A 83 21.48 16.81 -10.94
N ARG A 84 20.17 17.09 -10.97
CA ARG A 84 19.64 18.28 -11.64
C ARG A 84 20.07 19.55 -10.90
N GLN A 85 21.01 20.30 -11.49
CA GLN A 85 21.38 21.64 -11.03
C GLN A 85 20.54 22.68 -11.78
N ARG A 86 19.64 23.38 -11.10
CA ARG A 86 18.89 24.51 -11.71
C ARG A 86 19.82 25.70 -11.89
N LYS A 87 20.25 25.98 -13.13
CA LYS A 87 20.85 27.27 -13.47
C LYS A 87 19.73 28.29 -13.72
N LYS A 88 19.96 29.55 -13.31
CA LYS A 88 19.02 30.68 -13.52
C LYS A 88 19.07 31.18 -14.98
N GLY A 89 18.75 30.31 -15.95
CA GLY A 89 18.66 30.65 -17.37
C GLY A 89 17.25 30.43 -17.90
N GLU A 90 16.80 31.29 -18.81
CA GLU A 90 15.57 31.09 -19.58
C GLU A 90 15.88 30.18 -20.79
N GLY A 91 15.42 28.93 -20.77
CA GLY A 91 15.58 28.02 -21.90
C GLY A 91 15.43 26.52 -21.59
N TYR A 92 15.24 25.72 -22.64
CA TYR A 92 15.41 24.27 -22.57
C TYR A 92 16.91 23.96 -22.50
N GLU A 93 17.31 23.17 -21.50
CA GLU A 93 18.71 22.80 -21.29
C GLU A 93 18.81 21.28 -21.19
N ALA A 94 19.99 20.75 -21.52
CA ALA A 94 20.29 19.35 -21.28
C ALA A 94 20.31 19.04 -19.77
N ARG A 95 19.58 18.01 -19.34
CA ARG A 95 19.29 17.64 -17.95
C ARG A 95 19.53 16.14 -17.73
N THR A 96 19.97 15.80 -16.52
CA THR A 96 20.13 14.39 -16.09
C THR A 96 18.79 13.69 -16.00
N ILE A 97 17.76 14.38 -15.50
CA ILE A 97 16.37 13.93 -15.45
C ILE A 97 15.42 15.14 -15.39
N ASP A 98 14.25 15.00 -16.01
CA ASP A 98 13.13 15.95 -16.00
C ASP A 98 11.85 15.16 -15.72
N LEU A 99 11.08 15.58 -14.72
CA LEU A 99 9.88 14.90 -14.23
C LEU A 99 8.70 15.87 -14.20
N ASP A 100 7.70 15.62 -15.04
CA ASP A 100 6.53 16.50 -15.19
C ASP A 100 5.22 15.78 -14.85
N ILE A 101 4.36 16.43 -14.07
CA ILE A 101 2.98 15.98 -13.90
C ILE A 101 2.19 16.33 -15.15
N VAL A 102 1.82 15.33 -15.95
CA VAL A 102 1.05 15.51 -17.18
C VAL A 102 -0.45 15.61 -16.85
N LEU A 103 -0.94 14.69 -16.02
CA LEU A 103 -2.34 14.58 -15.60
C LEU A 103 -2.41 14.16 -14.12
N ALA A 104 -3.41 14.66 -13.41
CA ALA A 104 -3.78 14.23 -12.06
C ALA A 104 -5.27 13.91 -12.07
N GLU A 105 -5.62 12.69 -12.49
CA GLU A 105 -6.99 12.27 -12.69
C GLU A 105 -7.78 13.32 -13.51
N GLU A 106 -9.02 13.64 -13.13
CA GLU A 106 -9.85 14.65 -13.80
C GLU A 106 -9.58 16.09 -13.31
N GLN A 107 -8.56 16.30 -12.48
CA GLN A 107 -8.31 17.60 -11.86
C GLN A 107 -7.84 18.65 -12.87
N ILE A 108 -8.34 19.87 -12.68
CA ILE A 108 -7.86 21.07 -13.37
C ILE A 108 -7.26 22.00 -12.32
N ILE A 109 -5.95 22.18 -12.38
CA ILE A 109 -5.19 23.03 -11.48
C ILE A 109 -4.56 24.13 -12.30
N ASP A 110 -4.76 25.37 -11.86
CA ASP A 110 -4.15 26.56 -12.44
C ASP A 110 -3.65 27.44 -11.30
N SER A 111 -2.48 27.08 -10.77
CA SER A 111 -1.78 27.82 -9.72
C SER A 111 -0.50 28.43 -10.29
N LYS A 112 0.12 29.33 -9.51
CA LYS A 112 1.43 29.90 -9.88
C LYS A 112 2.55 28.84 -9.91
N THR A 113 2.37 27.74 -9.19
CA THR A 113 3.38 26.69 -8.99
C THR A 113 3.11 25.44 -9.82
N LEU A 114 1.84 25.15 -10.13
CA LEU A 114 1.42 23.91 -10.80
C LEU A 114 0.26 24.18 -11.76
N GLN A 115 0.41 23.67 -12.99
CA GLN A 115 -0.66 23.64 -13.98
C GLN A 115 -0.92 22.20 -14.42
N VAL A 116 -2.14 21.71 -14.20
CA VAL A 116 -2.59 20.36 -14.57
C VAL A 116 -3.95 20.46 -15.26
N PRO A 117 -4.21 19.75 -16.38
CA PRO A 117 -3.26 19.07 -17.24
C PRO A 117 -2.10 19.97 -17.68
N HIS A 118 -0.92 19.38 -17.92
CA HIS A 118 0.27 20.14 -18.31
C HIS A 118 -0.02 20.98 -19.57
N PRO A 119 0.21 22.30 -19.56
CA PRO A 119 -0.32 23.23 -20.57
C PRO A 119 0.15 22.97 -22.00
N GLU A 120 1.33 22.37 -22.15
CA GLU A 120 1.95 22.09 -23.44
C GLU A 120 1.91 20.59 -23.83
N MET A 121 1.23 19.73 -23.06
CA MET A 121 1.27 18.28 -23.33
C MET A 121 0.78 17.93 -24.73
N GLN A 122 -0.27 18.61 -25.21
CA GLN A 122 -0.91 18.39 -26.51
C GLN A 122 -0.02 18.80 -27.69
N LYS A 123 1.02 19.61 -27.45
CA LYS A 123 1.94 20.09 -28.50
C LYS A 123 3.19 19.24 -28.62
N ARG A 124 3.38 18.24 -27.75
CA ARG A 124 4.64 17.51 -27.61
C ARG A 124 4.43 16.03 -27.86
N ARG A 125 4.92 15.54 -29.00
CA ARG A 125 4.74 14.14 -29.39
C ARG A 125 5.47 13.20 -28.42
N PHE A 126 6.65 13.61 -27.93
CA PHE A 126 7.43 12.85 -26.95
C PHE A 126 6.76 12.71 -25.57
N VAL A 127 5.69 13.48 -25.29
CA VAL A 127 4.82 13.30 -24.12
C VAL A 127 3.60 12.44 -24.47
N LEU A 128 2.93 12.75 -25.58
CA LEU A 128 1.68 12.08 -25.98
C LEU A 128 1.89 10.63 -26.39
N GLN A 129 2.98 10.28 -27.06
CA GLN A 129 3.21 8.91 -27.52
C GLN A 129 3.43 7.94 -26.33
N PRO A 130 4.33 8.21 -25.36
CA PRO A 130 4.43 7.40 -24.15
C PRO A 130 3.13 7.36 -23.33
N LEU A 131 2.41 8.48 -23.24
CA LEU A 131 1.13 8.53 -22.53
C LEU A 131 0.07 7.66 -23.22
N ASN A 132 0.02 7.67 -24.55
CA ASN A 132 -0.93 6.88 -25.34
C ASN A 132 -0.74 5.38 -25.13
N ASP A 133 0.50 4.90 -24.93
CA ASP A 133 0.79 3.49 -24.67
C ASP A 133 0.08 2.96 -23.40
N ILE A 134 -0.14 3.82 -22.41
CA ILE A 134 -0.65 3.43 -21.08
C ILE A 134 -2.00 4.05 -20.72
N ALA A 135 -2.45 5.06 -21.47
CA ALA A 135 -3.66 5.84 -21.18
C ALA A 135 -4.36 6.37 -22.45
N SER A 136 -4.32 5.62 -23.56
CA SER A 136 -4.90 6.03 -24.86
C SER A 136 -6.32 6.60 -24.80
N LYS A 137 -7.20 5.95 -24.03
CA LYS A 137 -8.62 6.31 -23.88
C LYS A 137 -8.89 7.36 -22.80
N PHE A 138 -7.87 7.81 -22.08
CA PHE A 138 -8.05 8.82 -21.05
C PHE A 138 -8.46 10.14 -21.71
N LYS A 139 -9.53 10.77 -21.21
CA LYS A 139 -10.05 12.03 -21.77
C LYS A 139 -9.41 13.21 -21.07
N HIS A 140 -8.76 14.07 -21.84
CA HIS A 140 -8.14 15.29 -21.34
C HIS A 140 -9.19 16.19 -20.65
N PRO A 141 -9.00 16.57 -19.37
CA PRO A 141 -10.00 17.31 -18.58
C PRO A 141 -10.49 18.63 -19.21
N LYS A 142 -9.58 19.42 -19.81
CA LYS A 142 -9.92 20.67 -20.52
C LYS A 142 -10.40 20.46 -21.96
N LEU A 143 -9.62 19.78 -22.80
CA LEU A 143 -9.90 19.61 -24.24
C LEU A 143 -11.00 18.60 -24.55
N LYS A 144 -11.36 17.73 -23.60
CA LYS A 144 -12.37 16.67 -23.73
C LYS A 144 -12.10 15.66 -24.87
N LYS A 145 -10.86 15.58 -25.34
CA LYS A 145 -10.38 14.61 -26.33
C LYS A 145 -9.61 13.48 -25.66
N GLU A 146 -9.68 12.29 -26.22
CA GLU A 146 -8.84 11.16 -25.79
C GLU A 146 -7.37 11.43 -26.12
N VAL A 147 -6.45 10.84 -25.34
CA VAL A 147 -5.00 10.96 -25.60
C VAL A 147 -4.64 10.49 -27.02
N SER A 148 -5.29 9.43 -27.51
CA SER A 148 -5.15 8.94 -28.89
C SER A 148 -5.42 10.02 -29.94
N VAL A 149 -6.53 10.75 -29.77
CA VAL A 149 -6.93 11.85 -30.67
C VAL A 149 -5.95 13.02 -30.57
N LEU A 150 -5.52 13.37 -29.35
CA LEU A 150 -4.50 14.42 -29.17
C LEU A 150 -3.17 14.08 -29.85
N LEU A 151 -2.77 12.81 -29.85
CA LEU A 151 -1.56 12.35 -30.52
C LEU A 151 -1.65 12.45 -32.06
N GLU A 152 -2.83 12.18 -32.62
CA GLU A 152 -3.10 12.32 -34.06
C GLU A 152 -3.11 13.78 -34.51
N GLU A 153 -3.66 14.68 -33.69
CA GLU A 153 -3.74 16.12 -33.96
C GLU A 153 -2.45 16.89 -33.61
N CYS A 154 -1.44 16.22 -33.04
CA CYS A 154 -0.23 16.87 -32.57
C CYS A 154 0.59 17.45 -33.73
N GLU A 155 0.91 18.75 -33.66
CA GLU A 155 1.70 19.45 -34.68
C GLU A 155 3.19 19.01 -34.70
N ASP A 156 3.69 18.49 -33.58
CA ASP A 156 5.06 17.98 -33.46
C ASP A 156 5.24 16.69 -34.26
N LYS A 157 6.07 16.76 -35.30
CA LYS A 157 6.40 15.64 -36.21
C LYS A 157 7.73 14.96 -35.87
N SER A 158 8.30 15.21 -34.69
CA SER A 158 9.55 14.59 -34.25
C SER A 158 9.45 13.06 -34.32
N VAL A 159 10.48 12.43 -34.88
CA VAL A 159 10.56 10.96 -34.96
C VAL A 159 10.82 10.41 -33.57
N LEU A 160 9.99 9.45 -33.14
CA LEU A 160 10.14 8.75 -31.88
C LEU A 160 10.46 7.28 -32.15
N GLU A 161 11.66 6.87 -31.74
CA GLU A 161 12.12 5.49 -31.92
C GLU A 161 11.92 4.72 -30.60
N PRO A 162 11.07 3.68 -30.55
CA PRO A 162 10.94 2.86 -29.36
C PRO A 162 12.25 2.08 -29.14
N ILE A 163 12.84 2.19 -27.96
CA ILE A 163 14.02 1.40 -27.62
C ILE A 163 13.59 0.02 -27.11
N LYS A 164 14.35 -1.02 -27.44
CA LYS A 164 14.08 -2.41 -27.01
C LYS A 164 14.58 -2.70 -25.59
N ILE A 165 14.36 -1.76 -24.67
CA ILE A 165 14.73 -1.88 -23.26
C ILE A 165 13.56 -1.42 -22.40
N TRP A 166 13.32 -2.14 -21.30
CA TRP A 166 12.17 -1.92 -20.42
C TRP A 166 12.65 -1.42 -19.07
N LEU A 167 12.01 -0.36 -18.57
CA LEU A 167 12.14 0.05 -17.18
C LEU A 167 11.47 -1.02 -16.30
N LYS A 168 12.12 -1.34 -15.19
CA LYS A 168 11.58 -2.28 -14.20
C LYS A 168 10.55 -1.56 -13.35
N ASN A 169 9.40 -2.20 -13.15
CA ASN A 169 8.42 -1.72 -12.18
C ASN A 169 8.76 -2.33 -10.80
N PRO A 170 9.27 -1.55 -9.83
CA PRO A 170 9.61 -2.04 -8.49
C PRO A 170 8.40 -2.62 -7.74
N TRP A 171 7.18 -2.16 -8.05
CA TRP A 171 5.96 -2.69 -7.45
C TRP A 171 5.74 -4.18 -7.72
N LYS A 172 6.25 -4.69 -8.84
CA LYS A 172 6.13 -6.12 -9.20
C LYS A 172 6.98 -7.03 -8.33
N ALA A 173 7.86 -6.50 -7.47
CA ALA A 173 8.59 -7.30 -6.50
C ALA A 173 7.65 -7.88 -5.42
N TYR A 174 6.51 -7.24 -5.17
CA TYR A 174 5.55 -7.66 -4.15
C TYR A 174 4.49 -8.59 -4.74
N ASN A 175 4.75 -9.90 -4.71
CA ASN A 175 3.83 -10.91 -5.23
C ASN A 175 3.08 -11.64 -4.11
N PHE A 176 2.02 -11.01 -3.58
CA PHE A 176 1.15 -11.60 -2.56
C PHE A 176 0.11 -12.57 -3.12
N SER A 177 -0.21 -12.49 -4.42
CA SER A 177 -1.16 -13.40 -5.07
C SER A 177 -0.66 -14.85 -5.19
N LYS A 178 0.58 -15.12 -4.75
CA LYS A 178 1.07 -16.50 -4.53
C LYS A 178 0.37 -17.18 -3.35
N TYR A 179 -0.27 -16.40 -2.47
CA TYR A 179 -1.06 -16.89 -1.35
C TYR A 179 -2.54 -16.68 -1.64
N ASN A 180 -3.38 -17.67 -1.32
CA ASN A 180 -4.84 -17.52 -1.39
C ASN A 180 -5.40 -16.79 -0.16
N TYR A 181 -4.74 -16.94 0.99
CA TYR A 181 -5.19 -16.37 2.26
C TYR A 181 -4.00 -15.96 3.15
N ILE A 182 -3.96 -14.68 3.50
CA ILE A 182 -2.99 -14.07 4.42
C ILE A 182 -3.74 -13.54 5.65
N ALA A 183 -3.29 -13.93 6.84
CA ALA A 183 -3.80 -13.38 8.10
C ALA A 183 -2.77 -12.45 8.74
N ILE A 184 -3.20 -11.26 9.12
CA ILE A 184 -2.38 -10.27 9.82
C ILE A 184 -2.77 -10.24 11.28
N GLU A 185 -1.83 -10.59 12.13
CA GLU A 185 -2.02 -10.81 13.56
C GLU A 185 -1.05 -9.97 14.38
N GLY A 186 -1.33 -9.85 15.67
CA GLY A 186 -0.64 -8.89 16.53
C GLY A 186 -1.50 -8.37 17.67
N ASN A 187 -0.84 -7.71 18.62
CA ASN A 187 -1.50 -7.20 19.82
C ASN A 187 -2.50 -6.06 19.54
N ILE A 188 -3.29 -5.69 20.54
CA ILE A 188 -4.17 -4.53 20.53
C ILE A 188 -3.32 -3.27 20.29
N GLY A 189 -3.63 -2.52 19.22
CA GLY A 189 -2.83 -1.34 18.85
C GLY A 189 -1.65 -1.62 17.90
N ALA A 190 -1.41 -2.88 17.49
CA ALA A 190 -0.26 -3.22 16.63
C ALA A 190 -0.37 -2.77 15.16
N GLY A 191 -1.52 -2.25 14.71
CA GLY A 191 -1.70 -1.78 13.32
C GLY A 191 -2.25 -2.81 12.32
N LYS A 192 -2.72 -3.98 12.78
CA LYS A 192 -3.29 -5.05 11.93
C LYS A 192 -4.30 -4.57 10.89
N THR A 193 -5.37 -3.91 11.35
CA THR A 193 -6.45 -3.38 10.51
C THR A 193 -5.93 -2.40 9.46
N SER A 194 -4.94 -1.58 9.82
CA SER A 194 -4.30 -0.63 8.91
C SER A 194 -3.56 -1.35 7.80
N LEU A 195 -2.70 -2.33 8.15
CA LEU A 195 -1.95 -3.09 7.17
C LEU A 195 -2.85 -3.91 6.25
N ALA A 196 -3.85 -4.63 6.80
CA ALA A 196 -4.78 -5.43 6.01
C ALA A 196 -5.58 -4.56 5.03
N THR A 197 -6.04 -3.39 5.48
CA THR A 197 -6.75 -2.44 4.61
C THR A 197 -5.86 -1.89 3.51
N MET A 198 -4.61 -1.50 3.83
CA MET A 198 -3.64 -1.02 2.85
C MET A 198 -3.34 -2.10 1.81
N MET A 199 -3.06 -3.33 2.23
CA MET A 199 -2.81 -4.46 1.33
C MET A 199 -4.03 -4.77 0.43
N SER A 200 -5.24 -4.72 0.97
CA SER A 200 -6.46 -4.92 0.18
C SER A 200 -6.62 -3.88 -0.94
N GLN A 201 -6.36 -2.60 -0.64
CA GLN A 201 -6.46 -1.52 -1.62
C GLN A 201 -5.35 -1.61 -2.69
N ASP A 202 -4.15 -1.95 -2.26
CA ASP A 202 -2.94 -1.93 -3.07
C ASP A 202 -2.79 -3.16 -3.99
N PHE A 203 -3.26 -4.32 -3.54
CA PHE A 203 -3.11 -5.60 -4.23
C PHE A 203 -4.43 -6.24 -4.63
N ASN A 204 -5.54 -5.48 -4.63
CA ASN A 204 -6.87 -5.96 -4.99
C ASN A 204 -7.31 -7.21 -4.19
N ALA A 205 -6.91 -7.32 -2.92
CA ALA A 205 -7.30 -8.43 -2.07
C ALA A 205 -8.73 -8.24 -1.50
N LYS A 206 -9.42 -9.34 -1.20
CA LYS A 206 -10.65 -9.32 -0.39
C LYS A 206 -10.26 -9.06 1.06
N LEU A 207 -10.82 -8.01 1.66
CA LEU A 207 -10.57 -7.65 3.05
C LEU A 207 -11.58 -8.31 3.98
N ILE A 208 -11.10 -9.00 5.00
CA ILE A 208 -11.92 -9.52 6.11
C ILE A 208 -11.49 -8.81 7.40
N LEU A 209 -12.39 -8.03 7.99
CA LEU A 209 -12.11 -7.30 9.22
C LEU A 209 -12.82 -7.93 10.41
N GLU A 210 -12.15 -7.97 11.56
CA GLU A 210 -12.73 -8.41 12.82
C GLU A 210 -13.89 -7.48 13.25
N ARG A 211 -15.02 -8.09 13.61
CA ARG A 211 -16.20 -7.39 14.12
C ARG A 211 -16.19 -7.41 15.65
N PHE A 212 -15.55 -6.43 16.29
CA PHE A 212 -15.57 -6.28 17.76
C PHE A 212 -16.41 -5.09 18.26
N ALA A 213 -16.70 -4.10 17.40
CA ALA A 213 -17.28 -2.83 17.82
C ALA A 213 -18.70 -2.95 18.40
N ASP A 214 -19.49 -3.89 17.87
CA ASP A 214 -20.89 -4.09 18.28
C ASP A 214 -21.04 -5.11 19.43
N ASN A 215 -19.93 -5.59 20.00
CA ASN A 215 -19.96 -6.61 21.04
C ASN A 215 -20.43 -6.01 22.39
N PRO A 216 -21.59 -6.44 22.94
CA PRO A 216 -22.16 -5.84 24.15
C PRO A 216 -21.44 -6.24 25.45
N PHE A 217 -20.51 -7.20 25.38
CA PHE A 217 -19.73 -7.68 26.52
C PHE A 217 -18.34 -7.06 26.58
N LEU A 218 -17.82 -6.53 25.47
CA LEU A 218 -16.46 -6.00 25.41
C LEU A 218 -16.24 -4.81 26.38
N PRO A 219 -17.11 -3.78 26.44
CA PRO A 219 -16.98 -2.73 27.44
C PRO A 219 -17.06 -3.28 28.88
N LYS A 220 -17.99 -4.21 29.13
CA LYS A 220 -18.21 -4.82 30.46
C LYS A 220 -17.02 -5.67 30.92
N PHE A 221 -16.31 -6.29 29.99
CA PHE A 221 -15.07 -7.02 30.28
C PHE A 221 -13.96 -6.10 30.77
N TYR A 222 -13.83 -4.91 30.19
CA TYR A 222 -12.84 -3.94 30.66
C TYR A 222 -13.21 -3.34 32.03
N GLU A 223 -14.48 -3.40 32.43
CA GLU A 223 -14.94 -3.03 33.78
C GLU A 223 -14.78 -4.17 34.80
N ASP A 224 -15.12 -5.41 34.43
CA ASP A 224 -15.07 -6.61 35.29
C ASP A 224 -14.72 -7.86 34.46
N ALA A 225 -13.43 -8.08 34.25
CA ALA A 225 -12.92 -9.20 33.46
C ALA A 225 -13.33 -10.55 34.07
N THR A 226 -13.30 -10.70 35.40
CA THR A 226 -13.62 -11.96 36.09
C THR A 226 -15.05 -12.42 35.80
N ARG A 227 -15.99 -11.48 35.70
CA ARG A 227 -17.40 -11.82 35.43
C ARG A 227 -17.71 -12.02 33.95
N TYR A 228 -17.07 -11.26 33.07
CA TYR A 228 -17.49 -11.17 31.66
C TYR A 228 -16.55 -11.89 30.68
N ALA A 229 -15.35 -12.32 31.09
CA ALA A 229 -14.38 -12.96 30.19
C ALA A 229 -14.97 -14.15 29.43
N PHE A 230 -15.56 -15.13 30.11
CA PHE A 230 -16.12 -16.31 29.45
C PHE A 230 -17.19 -15.97 28.42
N THR A 231 -18.10 -15.05 28.77
CA THR A 231 -19.19 -14.64 27.89
C THR A 231 -18.66 -13.88 26.67
N LEU A 232 -17.67 -13.00 26.87
CA LEU A 232 -17.00 -12.29 25.81
C LEU A 232 -16.28 -13.24 24.86
N GLU A 233 -15.45 -14.15 25.37
CA GLU A 233 -14.69 -15.09 24.55
C GLU A 233 -15.60 -16.01 23.74
N MET A 234 -16.72 -16.47 24.32
CA MET A 234 -17.73 -17.26 23.62
C MET A 234 -18.44 -16.47 22.53
N SER A 235 -18.74 -15.18 22.76
CA SER A 235 -19.31 -14.32 21.72
C SER A 235 -18.36 -14.14 20.55
N PHE A 236 -17.06 -13.85 20.81
CA PHE A 236 -16.06 -13.78 19.75
C PHE A 236 -15.90 -15.11 19.00
N LEU A 237 -15.96 -16.24 19.71
CA LEU A 237 -15.87 -17.56 19.09
C LEU A 237 -16.99 -17.78 18.06
N ALA A 238 -18.23 -17.43 18.41
CA ALA A 238 -19.40 -17.56 17.54
C ALA A 238 -19.37 -16.56 16.37
N ASP A 239 -19.11 -15.28 16.65
CA ASP A 239 -19.14 -14.21 15.65
C ASP A 239 -18.07 -14.43 14.57
N ARG A 240 -16.84 -14.80 14.97
CA ARG A 240 -15.75 -15.10 14.03
C ARG A 240 -16.04 -16.34 13.19
N TYR A 241 -16.68 -17.37 13.76
CA TYR A 241 -17.01 -18.58 13.02
C TYR A 241 -18.04 -18.27 11.93
N GLN A 242 -19.10 -17.54 12.29
CA GLN A 242 -20.12 -17.12 11.33
C GLN A 242 -19.50 -16.26 10.22
N GLN A 243 -18.68 -15.27 10.59
CA GLN A 243 -18.04 -14.40 9.62
C GLN A 243 -17.15 -15.17 8.64
N ILE A 244 -16.26 -16.03 9.14
CA ILE A 244 -15.33 -16.75 8.28
C ILE A 244 -16.04 -17.80 7.43
N SER A 245 -17.05 -18.48 7.98
CA SER A 245 -17.90 -19.40 7.21
C SER A 245 -18.61 -18.69 6.06
N ASP A 246 -19.15 -17.50 6.29
CA ASP A 246 -19.84 -16.70 5.28
C ASP A 246 -18.85 -16.12 4.25
N ASP A 247 -17.71 -15.61 4.70
CA ASP A 247 -16.75 -14.89 3.85
C ASP A 247 -15.84 -15.83 3.02
N LEU A 248 -15.45 -17.00 3.55
CA LEU A 248 -14.64 -17.98 2.80
C LEU A 248 -15.44 -18.80 1.80
N SER A 249 -16.74 -19.02 2.06
CA SER A 249 -17.61 -19.71 1.09
C SER A 249 -17.90 -18.85 -0.15
N GLN A 250 -17.73 -17.54 -0.03
CA GLN A 250 -17.85 -16.57 -1.13
C GLN A 250 -16.48 -16.14 -1.66
N LEU A 251 -15.70 -17.08 -2.20
CA LEU A 251 -14.54 -16.71 -3.02
C LEU A 251 -15.05 -15.94 -4.24
N ASP A 252 -14.86 -14.62 -4.18
CA ASP A 252 -15.23 -13.68 -5.22
C ASP A 252 -14.32 -13.91 -6.43
N LEU A 253 -14.90 -14.20 -7.60
CA LEU A 253 -14.19 -14.49 -8.84
C LEU A 253 -13.26 -13.34 -9.29
N PHE A 254 -13.43 -12.13 -8.72
CA PHE A 254 -12.70 -10.92 -9.10
C PHE A 254 -11.57 -10.52 -8.13
N LYS A 255 -11.30 -11.31 -7.09
CA LYS A 255 -10.28 -11.00 -6.07
C LYS A 255 -9.09 -11.95 -6.20
N ASP A 256 -7.89 -11.39 -6.12
CA ASP A 256 -6.65 -12.14 -6.33
C ASP A 256 -6.34 -13.06 -5.12
N PHE A 257 -6.63 -12.60 -3.90
CA PHE A 257 -6.47 -13.35 -2.65
C PHE A 257 -7.26 -12.70 -1.50
N ILE A 258 -7.26 -13.34 -0.32
CA ILE A 258 -7.87 -12.84 0.90
C ILE A 258 -6.79 -12.29 1.85
N VAL A 259 -7.04 -11.13 2.43
CA VAL A 259 -6.28 -10.59 3.57
C VAL A 259 -7.22 -10.32 4.73
N SER A 260 -6.91 -10.86 5.91
CA SER A 260 -7.65 -10.60 7.14
C SER A 260 -6.80 -9.86 8.18
N ASP A 261 -7.44 -9.08 9.05
CA ASP A 261 -6.77 -8.45 10.20
C ASP A 261 -6.83 -9.27 11.50
N TYR A 262 -7.24 -10.54 11.37
CA TYR A 262 -7.23 -11.55 12.42
C TYR A 262 -7.26 -12.97 11.84
N ASP A 263 -6.91 -13.92 12.67
CA ASP A 263 -7.03 -15.36 12.50
C ASP A 263 -7.84 -15.96 13.67
N VAL A 264 -8.46 -17.11 13.43
CA VAL A 264 -9.32 -17.78 14.42
C VAL A 264 -8.59 -18.12 15.70
N PHE A 265 -7.29 -18.46 15.64
CA PHE A 265 -6.52 -18.85 16.81
C PHE A 265 -6.31 -17.71 17.80
N LYS A 266 -6.57 -16.46 17.42
CA LYS A 266 -6.68 -15.33 18.35
C LYS A 266 -7.63 -15.64 19.51
N SER A 267 -8.78 -16.26 19.24
CA SER A 267 -9.73 -16.71 20.27
C SER A 267 -9.06 -17.60 21.32
N LEU A 268 -8.23 -18.54 20.87
CA LEU A 268 -7.56 -19.49 21.75
C LEU A 268 -6.45 -18.81 22.58
N ILE A 269 -5.74 -17.84 21.98
CA ILE A 269 -4.70 -17.07 22.67
C ILE A 269 -5.30 -16.19 23.77
N PHE A 270 -6.32 -15.40 23.45
CA PHE A 270 -6.96 -14.48 24.39
C PHE A 270 -7.64 -15.23 25.54
N SER A 271 -8.43 -16.26 25.22
CA SER A 271 -9.09 -17.09 26.24
C SER A 271 -8.12 -17.77 27.21
N LYS A 272 -6.92 -18.17 26.78
CA LYS A 272 -5.89 -18.73 27.68
C LYS A 272 -5.41 -17.73 28.72
N ILE A 273 -5.43 -16.44 28.39
CA ILE A 273 -4.98 -15.35 29.25
C ILE A 273 -6.10 -14.89 30.18
N THR A 274 -7.34 -14.85 29.67
CA THR A 274 -8.49 -14.24 30.36
C THR A 274 -9.30 -15.24 31.19
N LEU A 275 -9.30 -16.53 30.84
CA LEU A 275 -10.13 -17.53 31.50
C LEU A 275 -9.38 -18.33 32.57
N PRO A 276 -10.05 -18.68 33.69
CA PRO A 276 -9.59 -19.72 34.60
C PRO A 276 -9.37 -21.07 33.88
N GLU A 277 -8.53 -21.93 34.46
CA GLU A 277 -8.08 -23.18 33.81
C GLU A 277 -9.23 -24.10 33.37
N ASP A 278 -10.25 -24.26 34.20
CA ASP A 278 -11.39 -25.13 33.90
C ASP A 278 -12.31 -24.56 32.81
N GLU A 279 -12.52 -23.24 32.80
CA GLU A 279 -13.24 -22.55 31.73
C GLU A 279 -12.46 -22.60 30.41
N PHE A 280 -11.14 -22.40 30.46
CA PHE A 280 -10.28 -22.51 29.29
C PHE A 280 -10.29 -23.92 28.68
N LYS A 281 -10.28 -24.98 29.51
CA LYS A 281 -10.40 -26.37 29.03
C LYS A 281 -11.69 -26.59 28.25
N LEU A 282 -12.81 -26.08 28.76
CA LEU A 282 -14.11 -26.14 28.08
C LEU A 282 -14.09 -25.32 26.78
N TYR A 283 -13.63 -24.07 26.84
CA TYR A 283 -13.52 -23.17 25.70
C TYR A 283 -12.70 -23.79 24.57
N ARG A 284 -11.50 -24.30 24.89
CA ARG A 284 -10.60 -24.96 23.95
C ARG A 284 -11.26 -26.17 23.27
N LYS A 285 -12.04 -26.96 24.00
CA LYS A 285 -12.79 -28.08 23.41
C LYS A 285 -13.82 -27.58 22.40
N LEU A 286 -14.57 -26.52 22.73
CA LEU A 286 -15.54 -25.91 21.82
C LEU A 286 -14.87 -25.30 20.59
N PHE A 287 -13.75 -24.61 20.78
CA PHE A 287 -12.94 -24.03 19.72
C PHE A 287 -12.57 -25.08 18.66
N TYR A 288 -11.95 -26.20 19.05
CA TYR A 288 -11.56 -27.23 18.09
C TYR A 288 -12.75 -27.94 17.43
N LEU A 289 -13.90 -28.02 18.09
CA LEU A 289 -15.11 -28.58 17.49
C LEU A 289 -15.69 -27.66 16.41
N MET A 290 -15.67 -26.34 16.63
CA MET A 290 -16.21 -25.35 15.69
C MET A 290 -15.27 -25.11 14.50
N TYR A 291 -13.96 -24.99 14.76
CA TYR A 291 -12.99 -24.57 13.75
C TYR A 291 -12.29 -25.71 13.00
N LYS A 292 -12.73 -26.97 13.17
CA LYS A 292 -12.09 -28.14 12.56
C LYS A 292 -11.99 -28.08 11.02
N ASP A 293 -12.96 -27.46 10.36
CA ASP A 293 -13.08 -27.42 8.90
C ASP A 293 -12.79 -26.02 8.33
N ILE A 294 -12.36 -25.08 9.17
CA ILE A 294 -12.07 -23.71 8.74
C ILE A 294 -10.70 -23.67 8.06
N ALA A 295 -10.63 -23.00 6.90
CA ALA A 295 -9.39 -22.85 6.15
C ALA A 295 -8.36 -22.06 6.96
N LYS A 296 -7.11 -22.53 6.95
CA LYS A 296 -5.98 -21.87 7.60
C LYS A 296 -5.30 -20.90 6.63
N PRO A 297 -4.71 -19.81 7.11
CA PRO A 297 -3.91 -18.92 6.27
C PRO A 297 -2.67 -19.65 5.74
N GLU A 298 -2.33 -19.38 4.48
CA GLU A 298 -1.09 -19.85 3.85
C GLU A 298 0.12 -18.98 4.25
N LEU A 299 -0.15 -17.77 4.76
CA LEU A 299 0.82 -16.90 5.41
C LEU A 299 0.21 -16.24 6.64
N TYR A 300 0.85 -16.42 7.79
CA TYR A 300 0.50 -15.79 9.05
C TYR A 300 1.53 -14.69 9.37
N VAL A 301 1.14 -13.42 9.31
CA VAL A 301 2.02 -12.29 9.59
C VAL A 301 1.75 -11.78 11.00
N TYR A 302 2.68 -12.00 11.92
CA TYR A 302 2.59 -11.48 13.27
C TYR A 302 3.39 -10.17 13.40
N LEU A 303 2.66 -9.06 13.56
CA LEU A 303 3.21 -7.74 13.82
C LEU A 303 3.53 -7.59 15.30
N TYR A 304 4.82 -7.67 15.64
CA TYR A 304 5.31 -7.40 16.97
C TYR A 304 5.49 -5.89 17.18
N GLN A 305 5.04 -5.41 18.33
CA GLN A 305 5.32 -4.07 18.83
C GLN A 305 5.58 -4.13 20.34
N ASN A 306 6.50 -3.29 20.79
CA ASN A 306 6.71 -3.06 22.22
C ASN A 306 5.49 -2.38 22.88
N THR A 307 5.34 -2.60 24.19
CA THR A 307 4.19 -2.12 24.98
C THR A 307 3.99 -0.61 24.90
N ALA A 308 5.07 0.17 24.91
CA ALA A 308 5.01 1.63 24.82
C ALA A 308 4.34 2.11 23.52
N ARG A 309 4.67 1.48 22.39
CA ARG A 309 4.05 1.78 21.08
C ARG A 309 2.60 1.34 21.01
N LEU A 310 2.27 0.16 21.55
CA LEU A 310 0.90 -0.31 21.62
C LEU A 310 0.01 0.69 22.39
N GLN A 311 0.49 1.17 23.53
CA GLN A 311 -0.19 2.19 24.34
C GLN A 311 -0.38 3.51 23.58
N GLU A 312 0.65 4.00 22.89
CA GLU A 312 0.55 5.20 22.05
C GLU A 312 -0.56 5.06 20.99
N ASN A 313 -0.59 3.91 20.32
CA ASN A 313 -1.58 3.62 19.28
C ASN A 313 -3.00 3.47 19.84
N ILE A 314 -3.17 2.82 21.00
CA ILE A 314 -4.46 2.68 21.69
C ILE A 314 -5.01 4.06 22.10
N LYS A 315 -4.16 4.90 22.71
CA LYS A 315 -4.54 6.27 23.10
C LYS A 315 -4.95 7.11 21.89
N LYS A 316 -4.15 7.05 20.82
CA LYS A 316 -4.45 7.75 19.56
C LYS A 316 -5.74 7.27 18.90
N ARG A 317 -6.06 5.98 19.01
CA ARG A 317 -7.31 5.39 18.49
C ARG A 317 -8.55 5.87 19.25
N GLY A 318 -8.40 6.23 20.53
CA GLY A 318 -9.41 6.96 21.29
C GLY A 318 -10.71 6.20 21.56
N ARG A 319 -10.67 4.88 21.67
CA ARG A 319 -11.84 4.10 22.14
C ARG A 319 -11.92 4.16 23.65
N ASP A 320 -13.03 4.64 24.18
CA ASP A 320 -13.22 4.91 25.62
C ASP A 320 -12.90 3.69 26.50
N TYR A 321 -13.34 2.50 26.10
CA TYR A 321 -13.16 1.26 26.85
C TYR A 321 -11.74 0.68 26.81
N GLU A 322 -10.84 1.17 25.94
CA GLU A 322 -9.45 0.69 25.85
C GLU A 322 -8.45 1.60 26.57
N GLN A 323 -8.86 2.80 27.02
CA GLN A 323 -7.92 3.82 27.51
C GLN A 323 -7.19 3.44 28.81
N ASN A 324 -7.74 2.50 29.57
CA ASN A 324 -7.20 2.04 30.85
C ASN A 324 -6.59 0.63 30.77
N ILE A 325 -6.22 0.17 29.56
CA ILE A 325 -5.53 -1.11 29.41
C ILE A 325 -4.16 -1.02 30.08
N GLU A 326 -3.90 -1.93 31.01
CA GLU A 326 -2.62 -2.04 31.72
C GLU A 326 -1.53 -2.64 30.84
N ASP A 327 -0.29 -2.18 31.01
CA ASP A 327 0.89 -2.67 30.29
C ASP A 327 1.08 -4.19 30.47
N SER A 328 0.90 -4.68 31.70
CA SER A 328 1.01 -6.10 32.03
C SER A 328 0.03 -6.99 31.26
N TYR A 329 -1.12 -6.46 30.85
CA TYR A 329 -2.08 -7.21 30.03
C TYR A 329 -1.58 -7.32 28.58
N LEU A 330 -1.05 -6.24 28.01
CA LEU A 330 -0.45 -6.26 26.67
C LEU A 330 0.77 -7.18 26.62
N GLU A 331 1.61 -7.17 27.66
CA GLU A 331 2.77 -8.07 27.78
C GLU A 331 2.34 -9.54 27.76
N LYS A 332 1.33 -9.92 28.56
CA LYS A 332 0.77 -11.28 28.55
C LYS A 332 0.22 -11.69 27.20
N ILE A 333 -0.41 -10.77 26.46
CA ILE A 333 -0.87 -11.05 25.09
C ILE A 333 0.30 -11.32 24.16
N ASN A 334 1.35 -10.50 24.20
CA ASN A 334 2.56 -10.72 23.40
C ASN A 334 3.18 -12.10 23.69
N GLU A 335 3.36 -12.44 24.96
CA GLU A 335 3.84 -13.77 25.38
C GLU A 335 2.93 -14.89 24.86
N GLY A 336 1.61 -14.72 24.99
CA GLY A 336 0.61 -15.67 24.51
C GLY A 336 0.70 -15.94 23.00
N TYR A 337 0.89 -14.90 22.18
CA TYR A 337 1.12 -15.05 20.75
C TYR A 337 2.43 -15.79 20.46
N LEU A 338 3.54 -15.38 21.07
CA LEU A 338 4.84 -16.01 20.83
C LEU A 338 4.85 -17.49 21.25
N ASP A 339 4.24 -17.82 22.38
CA ASP A 339 4.10 -19.20 22.83
C ASP A 339 3.19 -20.02 21.93
N PHE A 340 2.09 -19.44 21.44
CA PHE A 340 1.25 -20.09 20.44
C PHE A 340 2.06 -20.41 19.17
N LEU A 341 2.75 -19.43 18.59
CA LEU A 341 3.49 -19.60 17.34
C LEU A 341 4.61 -20.65 17.46
N LYS A 342 5.30 -20.73 18.61
CA LYS A 342 6.30 -21.80 18.88
C LYS A 342 5.69 -23.21 18.81
N THR A 343 4.40 -23.36 19.11
CA THR A 343 3.71 -24.66 19.09
C THR A 343 3.12 -25.03 17.73
N GLN A 344 3.20 -24.15 16.72
CA GLN A 344 2.63 -24.34 15.39
C GLN A 344 3.73 -24.47 14.32
N PRO A 345 4.49 -25.59 14.27
CA PRO A 345 5.59 -25.75 13.31
C PRO A 345 5.12 -25.80 11.85
N ASP A 346 3.85 -26.13 11.61
CA ASP A 346 3.26 -26.21 10.26
C ASP A 346 2.76 -24.85 9.75
N PHE A 347 2.74 -23.80 10.58
CA PHE A 347 2.34 -22.47 10.11
C PHE A 347 3.50 -21.82 9.37
N ASN A 348 3.23 -21.31 8.17
CA ASN A 348 4.13 -20.38 7.51
C ASN A 348 3.98 -19.00 8.18
N VAL A 349 4.80 -18.76 9.21
CA VAL A 349 4.75 -17.55 10.04
C VAL A 349 5.87 -16.58 9.66
N LYS A 350 5.53 -15.30 9.55
CA LYS A 350 6.50 -14.18 9.54
C LYS A 350 6.26 -13.32 10.78
N ILE A 351 7.22 -13.32 11.70
CA ILE A 351 7.23 -12.42 12.86
C ILE A 351 8.04 -11.19 12.49
N ILE A 352 7.41 -10.02 12.51
CA ILE A 352 8.02 -8.76 12.06
C ILE A 352 7.92 -7.73 13.20
N ASP A 353 9.06 -7.27 13.69
CA ASP A 353 9.13 -6.17 14.67
C ASP A 353 8.98 -4.83 13.95
N ILE A 354 7.93 -4.10 14.27
CA ILE A 354 7.63 -2.79 13.71
C ILE A 354 7.68 -1.67 14.77
N SER A 355 8.28 -1.94 15.94
CA SER A 355 8.31 -1.00 17.07
C SER A 355 8.91 0.37 16.74
N ASP A 356 9.91 0.40 15.86
CA ASP A 356 10.62 1.63 15.49
C ASP A 356 10.12 2.25 14.17
N ARG A 357 8.99 1.77 13.64
CA ARG A 357 8.47 2.14 12.31
C ARG A 357 7.01 2.58 12.36
N ASP A 358 6.68 3.59 11.57
CA ASP A 358 5.29 4.07 11.40
C ASP A 358 4.87 3.89 9.95
N PHE A 359 4.56 2.66 9.56
CA PHE A 359 4.15 2.33 8.19
C PHE A 359 2.84 3.02 7.75
N VAL A 360 2.05 3.54 8.71
CA VAL A 360 0.81 4.25 8.40
C VAL A 360 1.10 5.66 7.90
N LYS A 361 2.10 6.34 8.48
CA LYS A 361 2.48 7.70 8.08
C LYS A 361 3.69 7.75 7.14
N ASN A 362 4.54 6.73 7.18
CA ASN A 362 5.80 6.68 6.44
C ASN A 362 5.74 5.58 5.37
N ARG A 363 5.79 6.01 4.11
CA ARG A 363 5.76 5.12 2.96
C ARG A 363 6.98 4.20 2.89
N HIS A 364 8.18 4.65 3.29
CA HIS A 364 9.36 3.80 3.30
C HIS A 364 9.22 2.66 4.30
N ASP A 365 8.65 2.92 5.47
CA ASP A 365 8.36 1.89 6.47
C ASP A 365 7.32 0.89 5.95
N TYR A 366 6.32 1.36 5.20
CA TYR A 366 5.35 0.48 4.54
C TYR A 366 5.99 -0.41 3.47
N LEU A 367 6.80 0.16 2.57
CA LEU A 367 7.49 -0.61 1.53
C LEU A 367 8.50 -1.60 2.13
N TRP A 368 9.18 -1.22 3.22
CA TRP A 368 10.01 -2.14 3.98
C TRP A 368 9.17 -3.31 4.53
N LEU A 369 8.04 -3.01 5.18
CA LEU A 369 7.16 -4.04 5.75
C LEU A 369 6.63 -4.99 4.67
N LEU A 370 6.23 -4.49 3.50
CA LEU A 370 5.84 -5.33 2.37
C LEU A 370 6.99 -6.24 1.89
N SER A 371 8.22 -5.74 1.95
CA SER A 371 9.42 -6.51 1.59
C SER A 371 9.65 -7.65 2.57
N GLU A 372 9.62 -7.38 3.88
CA GLU A 372 9.76 -8.39 4.93
C GLU A 372 8.69 -9.50 4.85
N ILE A 373 7.45 -9.14 4.46
CA ILE A 373 6.38 -10.12 4.25
C ILE A 373 6.64 -10.97 2.99
N CYS A 374 7.22 -10.37 1.95
CA CYS A 374 7.51 -11.05 0.67
C CYS A 374 8.76 -11.92 0.70
N GLU A 375 9.77 -11.56 1.50
CA GLU A 375 11.03 -12.30 1.63
C GLU A 375 10.75 -13.75 2.06
N CYS A 376 11.20 -14.70 1.26
CA CYS A 376 11.06 -16.14 1.54
C CYS A 376 12.06 -16.56 2.61
#